data_AF-A0A9Q3IUA4-F1
#
_entry.id   AF-A0A9Q3IUA4-F1
#
_cell.length_a   1.000
_cell.length_b   1.000
_cell.length_c   1.000
_cell.angle_alpha   90.00
_cell.angle_beta   90.00
_cell.angle_gamma   90.00
#
_symmetry.space_group_name_H-M   'P 1'
#
loop_
_entity.id
_entity.type
_entity.pdbx_description
1 polymer ?
#
loop_
_entity_poly.entity_id
_entity_poly.type
_entity_poly.pdbx_seq_one_letter_code
_entity_poly.pdbx_strand_id
1 'polypeptide(L)' 'MHLPPLSFHASLEEQWDEEEEAEEIETVLKVVPPAYHQYLDLFSQVKAEKLPPHCACHHHIELKGLLPPVGVIYSLSNK' A
#
# COMPACT_ATOMS: atom_id res chain seq x y z
N MET A 1 9.23 31.58 20.95
CA MET A 1 8.36 30.41 21.12
C MET A 1 8.47 29.58 19.85
N HIS A 2 9.32 28.56 19.85
CA HIS A 2 9.46 27.63 18.74
C HIS A 2 8.48 26.48 19.02
N LEU A 3 7.44 26.34 18.19
CA LEU A 3 6.53 25.20 18.29
C LEU A 3 7.26 23.99 17.72
N PRO A 4 7.29 22.83 18.41
CA PRO A 4 7.77 21.61 17.79
C PRO A 4 6.83 21.21 16.64
N PRO A 5 7.36 20.60 15.55
CA PRO A 5 6.50 20.06 14.51
C PRO A 5 5.63 18.96 15.10
N LEU A 6 4.34 18.99 14.78
CA LEU A 6 3.37 17.95 15.15
C LEU A 6 3.73 16.64 14.43
N SER A 7 4.61 15.82 15.02
CA SER A 7 4.76 14.40 14.65
C SER A 7 3.83 13.54 15.52
N PHE A 8 2.52 13.77 15.42
CA PHE A 8 1.55 13.08 16.29
C PHE A 8 0.73 11.99 15.61
N HIS A 9 0.91 11.70 14.31
CA HIS A 9 0.01 10.76 13.62
C HIS A 9 0.61 9.43 13.13
N ALA A 10 1.94 9.24 13.23
CA ALA A 10 2.54 7.97 12.79
C ALA A 10 2.51 6.86 13.87
N SER A 11 2.42 7.23 15.15
CA SER A 11 2.81 6.30 16.22
C SER A 11 1.70 5.37 16.72
N LEU A 12 0.46 5.50 16.25
CA LEU A 12 -0.72 4.80 16.80
C LEU A 12 -1.31 3.77 15.84
N GLU A 13 -1.10 3.91 14.54
CA GLU A 13 -1.52 2.94 13.52
C GLU A 13 -0.47 1.82 13.35
N GLU A 14 0.83 2.13 13.44
CA GLU A 14 1.92 1.15 13.32
C GLU A 14 1.85 0.03 14.38
N GLN A 15 1.23 0.31 15.53
CA GLN A 15 1.21 -0.61 16.67
C GLN A 15 0.13 -1.70 16.56
N TRP A 16 -0.92 -1.46 15.76
CA TRP A 16 -1.96 -2.46 15.49
C TRP A 16 -1.64 -3.32 14.28
N ASP A 17 -0.90 -2.77 13.32
CA ASP A 17 -0.47 -3.49 12.11
C ASP A 17 0.49 -4.66 12.41
N GLU A 18 1.34 -4.56 13.45
CA GLU A 18 2.34 -5.59 13.76
C GLU A 18 1.74 -6.88 14.36
N GLU A 19 0.70 -6.76 15.18
CA GLU A 19 0.02 -7.91 15.81
C GLU A 19 -0.83 -8.67 14.78
N GLU A 20 -1.54 -7.95 13.91
CA GLU A 20 -2.30 -8.52 12.79
C GLU A 20 -1.40 -9.26 11.80
N GLU A 21 -0.23 -8.69 11.47
CA GLU A 21 0.73 -9.34 10.58
C GLU A 21 1.26 -10.67 11.15
N ALA A 22 1.49 -10.75 12.46
CA ALA A 22 1.97 -11.98 13.10
C ALA A 22 0.93 -13.10 13.02
N GLU A 23 -0.35 -12.79 13.26
CA GLU A 23 -1.44 -13.75 13.13
C GLU A 23 -1.60 -14.22 11.67
N GLU A 24 -1.49 -13.30 10.72
CA GLU A 24 -1.57 -13.60 9.29
C GLU A 24 -0.46 -14.57 8.85
N ILE A 25 0.79 -14.32 9.24
CA ILE A 25 1.94 -15.17 8.87
C ILE A 25 1.73 -16.62 9.35
N GLU A 26 1.13 -16.85 10.52
CA GLU A 26 0.84 -18.20 11.00
C GLU A 26 -0.16 -18.93 10.09
N THR A 27 -1.15 -18.22 9.56
CA THR A 27 -2.12 -18.79 8.61
C THR A 27 -1.48 -19.08 7.26
N VAL A 28 -0.66 -18.16 6.74
CA VAL A 28 0.02 -18.28 5.46
C VAL A 28 1.01 -19.45 5.47
N LEU A 29 1.74 -19.65 6.57
CA LEU A 29 2.68 -20.77 6.75
C LEU A 29 2.03 -22.15 6.54
N LYS A 30 0.74 -22.28 6.87
CA LYS A 30 -0.02 -23.55 6.74
C LYS A 30 -0.38 -23.86 5.29
N VAL A 31 -0.45 -22.85 4.42
CA VAL A 31 -0.90 -22.97 3.02
C VAL A 31 0.26 -22.91 2.03
N VAL A 32 1.28 -22.11 2.31
CA VAL A 32 2.41 -21.88 1.42
C VAL A 32 3.40 -23.06 1.47
N PRO A 33 3.78 -23.65 0.33
CA PRO A 33 4.79 -24.71 0.29
C PRO A 33 6.14 -24.29 0.89
N PRO A 34 6.89 -25.21 1.54
CA PRO A 34 8.18 -24.89 2.18
C PRO A 34 9.21 -24.18 1.28
N ALA A 35 9.18 -24.48 -0.03
CA ALA A 35 10.07 -23.85 -1.00
C ALA A 35 9.91 -22.31 -1.09
N TYR A 36 8.77 -21.78 -0.66
CA TYR A 36 8.43 -20.36 -0.72
C TYR A 36 8.37 -19.69 0.65
N HIS A 37 8.76 -20.38 1.73
CA HIS A 37 8.76 -19.79 3.09
C HIS A 37 9.72 -18.60 3.23
N GLN A 38 10.71 -18.47 2.34
CA GLN A 38 11.56 -17.27 2.26
C GLN A 38 10.85 -16.02 1.69
N TYR A 39 9.65 -16.19 1.13
CA TYR A 39 8.85 -15.15 0.48
C TYR A 39 7.47 -14.97 1.13
N LEU A 40 7.34 -15.31 2.42
CA LEU A 40 6.04 -15.21 3.12
C LEU A 40 5.49 -13.78 3.14
N ASP A 41 6.37 -12.79 3.09
CA ASP A 41 6.02 -11.38 2.99
C ASP A 41 5.21 -11.05 1.73
N LEU A 42 5.42 -11.76 0.62
CA LEU A 42 4.65 -11.59 -0.61
C LEU A 42 3.19 -12.05 -0.48
N PHE A 43 2.89 -12.88 0.52
CA PHE A 43 1.56 -13.42 0.77
C PHE A 43 0.83 -12.69 1.90
N SER A 44 1.42 -11.65 2.50
CA SER A 44 0.76 -10.82 3.49
C SER A 44 -0.21 -9.85 2.82
N GLN A 45 -1.48 -9.93 3.20
CA GLN A 45 -2.53 -9.01 2.84
C GLN A 45 -2.26 -7.63 3.43
N VAL A 46 -1.82 -7.53 4.69
CA VAL A 46 -1.49 -6.26 5.35
C VAL A 46 -0.44 -5.49 4.55
N LYS A 47 0.58 -6.18 4.03
CA LYS A 47 1.60 -5.58 3.15
C LYS A 47 1.07 -5.28 1.74
N ALA A 48 0.21 -6.13 1.19
CA ALA A 48 -0.36 -5.96 -0.15
C ALA A 48 -1.32 -4.75 -0.24
N GLU A 49 -1.97 -4.38 0.86
CA GLU A 49 -2.83 -3.20 0.94
C GLU A 49 -2.03 -1.88 0.99
N LYS A 50 -0.72 -1.96 1.26
CA LYS A 50 0.18 -0.81 1.29
C LYS A 50 0.80 -0.56 -0.09
N LEU A 51 0.90 0.70 -0.49
CA LEU A 51 1.60 1.06 -1.72
C LEU A 51 3.09 0.71 -1.59
N PRO A 52 3.72 0.16 -2.65
CA PRO A 52 5.15 -0.10 -2.63
C PRO A 52 5.92 1.22 -2.48
N PRO A 53 7.12 1.19 -1.87
CA PRO A 53 7.94 2.38 -1.72
C PRO A 53 8.31 2.98 -3.08
N HIS A 54 8.49 4.30 -3.11
CA HIS A 54 8.88 4.98 -4.32
C HIS A 54 10.25 4.48 -4.83
N CYS A 55 10.28 3.83 -5.99
CA CYS A 55 11.47 3.33 -6.67
C CYS A 55 11.97 4.30 -7.76
N ALA A 56 13.27 4.23 -8.08
CA ALA A 56 13.89 5.10 -9.08
C ALA A 56 13.41 4.83 -10.52
N CYS A 57 12.78 3.68 -10.76
CA CYS A 57 12.24 3.29 -12.06
C CYS A 57 10.75 3.63 -12.24
N HIS A 58 10.15 4.40 -11.33
CA HIS A 58 8.83 4.98 -11.57
C HIS A 58 8.82 5.75 -12.88
N HIS A 59 7.85 5.44 -13.75
CA HIS A 59 7.75 6.10 -15.05
C HIS A 59 7.35 7.56 -14.85
N HIS A 60 8.27 8.47 -15.17
CA HIS A 60 7.99 9.90 -15.12
C HIS A 60 7.09 10.28 -16.29
N ILE A 61 5.94 10.90 -15.99
CA ILE A 61 5.03 11.44 -17.01
C ILE A 61 5.36 12.91 -17.20
N GLU A 62 5.94 13.24 -18.36
CA GLU A 62 6.15 14.62 -18.77
C GLU A 62 4.81 15.28 -19.12
N LEU A 63 4.40 16.28 -18.33
CA LEU A 63 3.13 16.97 -18.55
C LEU A 63 3.25 18.01 -19.67
N LYS A 64 2.30 18.02 -20.61
CA LYS A 64 2.14 19.06 -21.62
C LYS A 64 0.93 19.93 -21.26
N GLY A 65 1.20 21.16 -20.81
CA GLY A 65 0.16 22.09 -20.33
C GLY A 65 -0.23 21.88 -18.87
N LEU A 66 -1.14 22.72 -18.36
CA LEU A 66 -1.45 22.80 -16.92
C LEU A 66 -2.63 21.92 -16.47
N LEU A 67 -3.56 21.59 -17.37
CA LEU A 67 -4.83 20.94 -17.01
C LEU A 67 -5.20 19.83 -18.01
N PRO A 68 -5.48 18.61 -17.54
CA PRO A 68 -6.03 17.58 -18.40
C PRO A 68 -7.45 17.94 -18.84
N PRO A 69 -7.89 17.55 -20.06
CA PRO A 69 -9.27 17.70 -20.47
C PRO A 69 -10.21 16.93 -19.54
N VAL A 70 -11.30 17.57 -19.10
CA VAL A 70 -12.33 16.89 -18.31
C VAL A 70 -13.16 16.00 -19.24
N GLY A 71 -13.07 14.69 -19.05
CA GLY A 71 -13.89 13.71 -19.78
C GLY A 71 -15.27 13.51 -19.13
N VAL A 72 -16.27 13.14 -19.92
CA VAL A 72 -17.56 12.66 -19.39
C VAL A 72 -17.45 11.18 -19.03
N ILE A 73 -18.03 10.78 -17.89
CA ILE A 73 -18.14 9.37 -17.52
C ILE A 73 -19.39 8.81 -18.21
N TYR A 74 -19.21 7.86 -19.11
CA TYR A 74 -20.32 7.19 -19.80
C TYR A 74 -20.93 6.11 -18.91
N SER A 75 -22.26 5.96 -18.96
CA SER A 75 -22.96 4.88 -18.25
C SER A 75 -22.52 3.52 -18.79
N LEU A 76 -22.11 2.62 -17.89
CA LEU A 76 -21.74 1.24 -18.24
C LEU A 76 -22.94 0.27 -18.14
N SER A 77 -24.08 0.70 -17.60
CA SER A 77 -25.33 -0.06 -17.63
C SER A 77 -26.26 0.41 -18.75
N ASN A 78 -27.04 -0.54 -19.28
CA ASN A 78 -28.21 -0.22 -20.10
C ASN A 78 -29.31 0.38 -19.21
N LYS A 79 -30.07 1.31 -19.79
CA LYS A 79 -31.24 1.94 -19.16
C LYS A 79 -32.41 0.98 -19.05
#